data_AF-A0A0A9XZB4-F1
#
_entry.id   AF-A0A0A9XZB4-F1
#
_cell.length_a   1.000
_cell.length_b   1.000
_cell.length_c   1.000
_cell.angle_alpha   90.00
_cell.angle_beta   90.00
_cell.angle_gamma   90.00
#
_symmetry.space_group_name_H-M   'P 1'
#
loop_
_entity.id
_entity.type
_entity.pdbx_description
1 polymer ?
#
loop_
_entity_poly.entity_id
_entity_poly.type
_entity_poly.pdbx_seq_one_letter_code
_entity_poly.pdbx_strand_id
1 'polypeptide(L)'
;MNPSTSKKILRTEDPDFASKISELLQWVSEPESEADDTDSEDQATPTVSRHIQASVYQSDLSSSPESEESYFSPSLSVFERDSSTGESDSEPNRENYGSWKSSSQEVNKVYIAKNRLKWTSTPPERIHPLDHHSSRMALPGPTSYAMQCLGDSPTELDVWNQFLDSGMMSEILRHTNIHLSETRRKASVSKVRNLHEMSENKLRAFIGVLLLTSIYKSNRESIKSLFAAGYKGRPLFRSIMSYCRFTAIKEALRFDDASTRVERKKTDPAAAISELFSQLVLNSQRLYTLSGYTTIDETLLPFRGRVAFRAYMPNKPAKFGITLMVLTDSRTSYFFNSDICTGIGSDGRTLTPDVRELSVPIQALITLAKPINHSNRNITAGDWFSSMEAVMELRTRGLTYVGGMRKNKRELPPNFTALIKRDHND
;
A
#
# COMPACT_ATOMS: atom_id res chain seq x y z
N MET A 1 -40.07 -2.93 -7.10
CA MET A 1 -39.24 -4.07 -6.64
C MET A 1 -38.21 -4.33 -7.73
N ASN A 2 -36.99 -3.79 -7.58
CA ASN A 2 -35.88 -4.06 -8.51
C ASN A 2 -35.04 -5.21 -7.94
N PRO A 3 -34.69 -6.24 -8.73
CA PRO A 3 -33.86 -7.32 -8.24
C PRO A 3 -32.42 -6.83 -8.06
N SER A 4 -31.88 -7.13 -6.88
CA SER A 4 -30.49 -6.98 -6.50
C SER A 4 -29.56 -7.71 -7.49
N THR A 5 -28.80 -6.96 -8.30
CA THR A 5 -27.65 -7.48 -9.04
C THR A 5 -26.44 -7.48 -8.12
N SER A 6 -26.33 -8.54 -7.31
CA SER A 6 -25.07 -8.89 -6.64
C SER A 6 -23.99 -9.13 -7.71
N LYS A 7 -22.91 -8.33 -7.70
CA LYS A 7 -21.71 -8.57 -8.52
C LYS A 7 -21.14 -9.94 -8.16
N LYS A 8 -21.46 -10.97 -8.96
CA LYS A 8 -20.88 -12.30 -8.82
C LYS A 8 -19.47 -12.29 -9.38
N ILE A 9 -18.49 -12.60 -8.52
CA ILE A 9 -17.13 -12.93 -8.92
C ILE A 9 -17.20 -14.22 -9.72
N LEU A 10 -16.69 -14.20 -10.96
CA LEU A 10 -16.65 -15.38 -11.81
C LEU A 10 -15.63 -16.38 -11.25
N ARG A 11 -16.10 -17.53 -10.78
CA ARG A 11 -15.30 -18.63 -10.25
C ARG A 11 -15.17 -19.73 -11.29
N THR A 12 -14.09 -20.49 -11.25
CA THR A 12 -13.86 -21.63 -12.15
C THR A 12 -14.91 -22.73 -12.01
N GLU A 13 -15.64 -22.72 -10.91
CA GLU A 13 -16.73 -23.66 -10.59
C GLU A 13 -18.09 -23.18 -11.11
N ASP A 14 -18.17 -21.94 -11.60
CA ASP A 14 -19.43 -21.39 -12.10
C ASP A 14 -19.80 -22.06 -13.44
N PRO A 15 -21.06 -22.48 -13.61
CA PRO A 15 -21.49 -23.22 -14.81
C PRO A 15 -21.37 -22.41 -16.10
N ASP A 16 -21.31 -21.08 -16.01
CA ASP A 16 -21.14 -20.16 -17.14
C ASP A 16 -19.67 -19.71 -17.36
N PHE A 17 -18.72 -20.20 -16.54
CA PHE A 17 -17.30 -19.81 -16.62
C PHE A 17 -16.71 -20.05 -18.00
N ALA A 18 -16.92 -21.24 -18.57
CA ALA A 18 -16.37 -21.60 -19.88
C ALA A 18 -16.95 -20.72 -21.01
N SER A 19 -18.24 -20.37 -20.92
CA SER A 19 -18.91 -19.53 -21.92
C SER A 19 -18.39 -18.09 -21.88
N LYS A 20 -18.26 -17.51 -20.68
CA LYS A 20 -17.73 -16.14 -20.50
C LYS A 20 -16.25 -16.04 -20.85
N ILE A 21 -15.45 -17.07 -20.59
CA ILE A 21 -14.07 -17.12 -21.05
C ILE A 21 -14.00 -17.23 -22.58
N SER A 22 -14.90 -17.99 -23.21
CA SER A 22 -14.94 -18.12 -24.67
C SER A 22 -15.32 -16.80 -25.36
N GLU A 23 -16.27 -16.06 -24.78
CA GLU A 23 -16.66 -14.71 -25.23
C GLU A 23 -15.48 -13.72 -25.13
N LEU A 24 -14.72 -13.75 -24.03
CA LEU A 24 -13.51 -12.95 -23.86
C LEU A 24 -12.40 -13.32 -24.85
N LEU A 25 -12.25 -14.60 -25.19
CA LEU A 25 -11.27 -15.06 -26.17
C LEU A 25 -11.65 -14.69 -27.61
N GLN A 26 -12.94 -14.56 -27.89
CA GLN A 26 -13.44 -14.12 -29.20
C GLN A 26 -13.08 -12.66 -29.48
N TRP A 27 -13.07 -11.81 -28.44
CA TRP A 27 -12.57 -10.43 -28.49
C TRP A 27 -11.07 -10.31 -28.83
N VAL A 28 -10.28 -11.33 -28.47
CA VAL A 28 -8.83 -11.36 -28.75
C VAL A 28 -8.52 -11.88 -30.17
N SER A 29 -9.53 -12.40 -30.87
CA SER A 29 -9.37 -13.07 -32.15
C SER A 29 -9.67 -12.18 -33.37
N GLU A 30 -9.93 -10.87 -33.19
CA GLU A 30 -10.01 -9.95 -34.32
C GLU A 30 -8.59 -9.71 -34.89
N PRO A 31 -8.35 -10.03 -36.18
CA PRO A 31 -7.01 -9.93 -36.75
C PRO A 31 -6.65 -8.46 -37.04
N GLU A 32 -5.67 -7.93 -36.30
CA GLU A 32 -4.85 -6.83 -36.82
C GLU A 32 -3.99 -7.35 -37.98
N SER A 33 -3.94 -6.55 -39.04
CA SER A 33 -3.32 -6.86 -40.34
C SER A 33 -1.91 -7.47 -40.24
N GLU A 34 -1.71 -8.51 -41.04
CA GLU A 34 -0.48 -9.30 -41.21
C GLU A 34 0.79 -8.43 -41.34
N ALA A 35 1.72 -8.63 -40.41
CA ALA A 35 3.14 -8.45 -40.65
C ALA A 35 3.83 -9.79 -40.34
N ASP A 36 4.41 -10.33 -41.40
CA ASP A 36 5.13 -11.60 -41.52
C ASP A 36 6.21 -11.79 -40.44
N ASP A 37 6.05 -12.80 -39.58
CA ASP A 37 7.10 -13.31 -38.68
C ASP A 37 6.97 -14.84 -38.63
N THR A 38 7.61 -15.50 -39.60
CA THR A 38 7.74 -16.95 -39.65
C THR A 38 8.81 -17.43 -38.66
N ASP A 39 8.39 -17.94 -37.51
CA ASP A 39 9.24 -18.69 -36.56
C ASP A 39 9.35 -20.15 -37.02
N SER A 40 10.55 -20.56 -37.49
CA SER A 40 10.91 -21.97 -37.64
C SER A 40 11.50 -22.51 -36.33
N GLU A 41 10.76 -23.43 -35.68
CA GLU A 41 11.22 -24.19 -34.52
C GLU A 41 12.07 -25.38 -34.96
N ASP A 42 13.38 -25.35 -34.66
CA ASP A 42 14.21 -26.56 -34.66
C ASP A 42 14.04 -27.32 -33.34
N GLN A 43 13.53 -28.54 -33.43
CA GLN A 43 13.49 -29.50 -32.35
C GLN A 43 14.90 -30.06 -32.11
N ALA A 44 15.52 -29.69 -31.00
CA ALA A 44 16.64 -30.43 -30.45
C ALA A 44 16.40 -30.73 -28.97
N THR A 45 16.07 -31.99 -28.68
CA THR A 45 16.17 -32.58 -27.35
C THR A 45 17.64 -32.82 -27.01
N PRO A 46 18.08 -32.65 -25.75
CA PRO A 46 19.32 -33.30 -25.33
C PRO A 46 19.05 -34.36 -24.26
N THR A 47 19.49 -35.57 -24.58
CA THR A 47 19.69 -36.68 -23.67
C THR A 47 20.96 -36.49 -22.83
N VAL A 48 20.88 -36.99 -21.60
CA VAL A 48 21.80 -36.98 -20.45
C VAL A 48 23.28 -37.30 -20.75
N SER A 49 24.22 -36.60 -20.10
CA SER A 49 25.38 -37.22 -19.42
C SER A 49 26.15 -36.29 -18.46
N ARG A 50 26.56 -36.88 -17.33
CA ARG A 50 27.43 -36.36 -16.27
C ARG A 50 28.88 -36.21 -16.76
N HIS A 51 29.56 -35.11 -16.40
CA HIS A 51 30.83 -35.11 -15.63
C HIS A 51 31.43 -33.68 -15.50
N ILE A 52 31.61 -33.27 -14.23
CA ILE A 52 32.75 -32.58 -13.61
C ILE A 52 33.60 -31.62 -14.48
N GLN A 53 33.62 -30.33 -14.14
CA GLN A 53 34.81 -29.66 -13.55
C GLN A 53 34.50 -28.21 -13.18
N ALA A 54 34.82 -27.88 -11.93
CA ALA A 54 34.93 -26.53 -11.42
C ALA A 54 36.09 -25.82 -12.13
N SER A 55 35.85 -24.64 -12.66
CA SER A 55 36.91 -23.68 -12.96
C SER A 55 36.56 -22.35 -12.28
N VAL A 56 37.38 -22.08 -11.28
CA VAL A 56 37.53 -20.81 -10.58
C VAL A 56 38.01 -19.78 -11.60
N TYR A 57 37.32 -18.64 -11.69
CA TYR A 57 37.95 -17.40 -12.12
C TYR A 57 37.55 -16.28 -11.17
N GLN A 58 38.60 -15.75 -10.54
CA GLN A 58 38.63 -14.75 -9.50
C GLN A 58 39.38 -13.56 -10.11
N SER A 59 38.72 -12.41 -10.21
CA SER A 59 39.29 -11.06 -10.36
C SER A 59 38.11 -10.06 -10.35
N ASP A 60 38.10 -8.93 -9.68
CA ASP A 60 39.03 -8.32 -8.74
C ASP A 60 38.23 -7.50 -7.72
N LEU A 61 38.65 -7.60 -6.47
CA LEU A 61 38.27 -6.72 -5.38
C LEU A 61 39.02 -5.40 -5.53
N SER A 62 38.29 -4.28 -5.58
CA SER A 62 38.81 -2.98 -5.14
C SER A 62 38.05 -2.54 -3.90
N SER A 63 38.79 -2.53 -2.80
CA SER A 63 38.46 -2.15 -1.43
C SER A 63 38.09 -0.67 -1.26
N SER A 64 37.04 -0.39 -0.47
CA SER A 64 36.96 0.69 0.55
C SER A 64 35.52 0.91 1.04
N PRO A 65 35.34 1.43 2.27
CA PRO A 65 35.58 0.78 3.55
C PRO A 65 34.26 0.32 4.20
N GLU A 66 34.37 -0.50 5.23
CA GLU A 66 33.30 -0.89 6.14
C GLU A 66 32.59 0.34 6.71
N SER A 67 31.42 0.67 6.19
CA SER A 67 30.48 1.55 6.89
C SER A 67 29.56 0.66 7.73
N GLU A 68 29.66 0.82 9.04
CA GLU A 68 28.84 0.16 10.06
C GLU A 68 27.38 0.00 9.61
N GLU A 69 26.85 -1.22 9.74
CA GLU A 69 25.44 -1.54 9.50
C GLU A 69 24.56 -0.77 10.50
N SER A 70 24.18 0.45 10.15
CA SER A 70 23.12 1.18 10.83
C SER A 70 21.77 0.57 10.45
N TYR A 71 21.38 -0.49 11.15
CA TYR A 71 20.01 -0.98 11.12
C TYR A 71 19.08 0.12 11.63
N PHE A 72 18.25 0.69 10.74
CA PHE A 72 17.11 1.48 11.18
C PHE A 72 16.09 0.53 11.82
N SER A 73 16.22 0.36 13.13
CA SER A 73 15.09 -0.02 13.97
C SER A 73 14.34 1.27 14.24
N PRO A 74 13.08 1.43 13.81
CA PRO A 74 12.20 2.32 14.55
C PRO A 74 12.34 1.87 16.01
N SER A 75 12.60 2.78 16.95
CA SER A 75 12.74 2.45 18.37
C SER A 75 11.39 1.97 18.94
N LEU A 76 10.95 0.80 18.50
CA LEU A 76 10.08 -0.10 19.23
C LEU A 76 11.00 -0.77 20.24
N SER A 77 11.25 -0.06 21.34
CA SER A 77 11.87 -0.64 22.52
C SER A 77 11.14 -1.95 22.84
N VAL A 78 11.89 -3.04 22.78
CA VAL A 78 11.51 -4.39 23.17
C VAL A 78 10.95 -4.34 24.59
N PHE A 79 9.67 -4.63 24.73
CA PHE A 79 9.11 -5.20 25.95
C PHE A 79 8.07 -6.23 25.55
N GLU A 80 8.18 -7.39 26.20
CA GLU A 80 7.41 -8.60 25.95
C GLU A 80 5.91 -8.30 25.88
N ARG A 81 5.29 -8.84 24.85
CA ARG A 81 3.86 -8.74 24.61
C ARG A 81 3.23 -9.96 25.28
N ASP A 82 2.78 -9.82 26.52
CA ASP A 82 1.89 -10.82 27.12
C ASP A 82 0.53 -10.75 26.43
N SER A 83 0.34 -11.62 25.44
CA SER A 83 -0.90 -11.79 24.71
C SER A 83 -1.62 -13.05 25.19
N SER A 84 -2.48 -12.91 26.20
CA SER A 84 -3.61 -13.81 26.40
C SER A 84 -4.86 -13.16 25.82
N THR A 85 -5.17 -13.44 24.56
CA THR A 85 -6.47 -13.12 23.96
C THR A 85 -7.03 -14.42 23.41
N GLY A 86 -7.95 -15.02 24.17
CA GLY A 86 -8.84 -16.05 23.66
C GLY A 86 -9.77 -15.43 22.63
N GLU A 87 -9.84 -16.07 21.47
CA GLU A 87 -10.84 -15.79 20.44
C GLU A 87 -12.22 -16.15 20.98
N SER A 88 -13.11 -15.17 21.02
CA SER A 88 -14.55 -15.38 21.19
C SER A 88 -15.25 -14.55 20.12
N ASP A 89 -15.60 -15.22 19.03
CA ASP A 89 -16.50 -14.72 18.02
C ASP A 89 -17.90 -14.56 18.62
N SER A 90 -18.35 -13.32 18.77
CA SER A 90 -19.76 -13.01 18.96
C SER A 90 -20.13 -11.77 18.15
N GLU A 91 -21.00 -11.98 17.16
CA GLU A 91 -21.60 -10.93 16.33
C GLU A 91 -22.25 -9.84 17.19
N PRO A 92 -22.19 -8.55 16.79
CA PRO A 92 -22.84 -7.49 17.55
C PRO A 92 -24.33 -7.48 17.26
N ASN A 93 -25.11 -7.98 18.22
CA ASN A 93 -26.56 -7.75 18.25
C ASN A 93 -26.83 -6.25 18.39
N ARG A 94 -27.74 -5.77 17.54
CA ARG A 94 -28.19 -4.38 17.45
C ARG A 94 -29.07 -4.04 18.64
N GLU A 95 -28.46 -3.77 19.79
CA GLU A 95 -29.19 -3.32 20.97
C GLU A 95 -29.36 -1.80 20.99
N ASN A 96 -30.61 -1.44 21.23
CA ASN A 96 -31.18 -0.11 21.38
C ASN A 96 -30.34 0.70 22.39
N TYR A 97 -29.92 1.93 22.03
CA TYR A 97 -29.30 2.86 22.99
C TYR A 97 -30.33 3.25 24.07
N GLY A 98 -30.46 2.40 25.08
CA GLY A 98 -31.21 2.67 26.29
C GLY A 98 -30.57 3.85 27.02
N SER A 99 -31.37 4.86 27.30
CA SER A 99 -31.00 5.98 28.17
C SER A 99 -30.67 5.45 29.56
N TRP A 100 -29.38 5.44 29.91
CA TRP A 100 -28.93 5.14 31.27
C TRP A 100 -29.30 6.32 32.16
N LYS A 101 -30.47 6.24 32.82
CA LYS A 101 -30.77 7.11 33.96
C LYS A 101 -29.91 6.66 35.14
N SER A 102 -28.75 7.30 35.31
CA SER A 102 -27.99 7.15 36.55
C SER A 102 -28.66 7.97 37.65
N SER A 103 -29.38 7.27 38.53
CA SER A 103 -29.90 7.78 39.79
C SER A 103 -28.88 7.50 40.89
N SER A 104 -27.84 8.32 40.95
CA SER A 104 -26.96 8.48 42.12
C SER A 104 -26.09 9.71 41.90
N GLN A 105 -25.98 10.59 42.91
CA GLN A 105 -25.09 11.75 42.89
C GLN A 105 -23.62 11.29 42.74
N GLU A 106 -23.15 11.13 41.51
CA GLU A 106 -21.74 10.88 41.24
C GLU A 106 -20.96 12.18 41.48
N VAL A 107 -20.15 12.18 42.53
CA VAL A 107 -19.17 13.24 42.79
C VAL A 107 -18.29 13.37 41.54
N ASN A 108 -18.18 14.58 40.98
CA ASN A 108 -17.26 14.90 39.88
C ASN A 108 -15.82 14.52 40.26
N LYS A 109 -15.37 13.33 39.87
CA LYS A 109 -14.01 12.88 40.16
C LYS A 109 -13.06 13.47 39.11
N VAL A 110 -12.10 14.25 39.59
CA VAL A 110 -11.00 14.79 38.79
C VAL A 110 -9.77 13.92 39.01
N TYR A 111 -9.20 13.40 37.94
CA TYR A 111 -7.96 12.62 37.96
C TYR A 111 -6.84 13.44 37.33
N ILE A 112 -5.68 13.49 37.98
CA ILE A 112 -4.55 14.29 37.53
C ILE A 112 -3.46 13.35 37.02
N ALA A 113 -3.05 13.56 35.76
CA ALA A 113 -1.96 12.83 35.14
C ALA A 113 -0.58 13.36 35.58
N LYS A 114 0.49 12.62 35.27
CA LYS A 114 1.86 13.00 35.64
C LYS A 114 2.29 14.34 35.04
N ASN A 115 1.80 14.66 33.85
CA ASN A 115 2.01 15.95 33.18
C ASN A 115 1.02 17.05 33.60
N ARG A 116 0.24 16.84 34.68
CA ARG A 116 -0.81 17.74 35.19
C ARG A 116 -2.06 17.88 34.29
N LEU A 117 -2.20 17.08 33.24
CA LEU A 117 -3.45 16.98 32.48
C LEU A 117 -4.58 16.48 33.40
N LYS A 118 -5.72 17.16 33.36
CA LYS A 118 -6.89 16.83 34.18
C LYS A 118 -7.89 16.03 33.37
N TRP A 119 -8.32 14.91 33.92
CA TRP A 119 -9.39 14.06 33.41
C TRP A 119 -10.59 14.17 34.34
N THR A 120 -11.80 14.18 33.79
CA THR A 120 -13.04 14.26 34.56
C THR A 120 -13.89 13.02 34.31
N SER A 121 -14.50 12.47 35.36
CA SER A 121 -15.48 11.38 35.22
C SER A 121 -16.77 11.84 34.56
N THR A 122 -17.07 13.14 34.64
CA THR A 122 -18.20 13.75 33.95
C THR A 122 -17.77 14.30 32.60
N PRO A 123 -18.54 14.01 31.54
CA PRO A 123 -18.33 14.66 30.25
C PRO A 123 -18.58 16.17 30.42
N PRO A 124 -17.84 17.03 29.70
CA PRO A 124 -18.17 18.45 29.66
C PRO A 124 -19.62 18.64 29.19
N GLU A 125 -20.32 19.60 29.80
CA GLU A 125 -21.66 19.97 29.36
C GLU A 125 -21.62 20.29 27.87
N ARG A 126 -22.58 19.75 27.11
CA ARG A 126 -22.73 20.04 25.69
C ARG A 126 -23.21 21.48 25.55
N ILE A 127 -22.27 22.43 25.50
CA ILE A 127 -22.56 23.88 25.36
C ILE A 127 -23.24 24.16 24.00
N HIS A 128 -23.08 23.25 23.04
CA HIS A 128 -23.84 23.25 21.80
C HIS A 128 -24.41 21.83 21.56
N PRO A 129 -25.65 21.68 21.03
CA PRO A 129 -26.00 20.46 20.30
C PRO A 129 -24.85 20.16 19.33
N LEU A 130 -24.56 18.89 19.01
CA LEU A 130 -23.69 18.63 17.86
C LEU A 130 -24.25 19.49 16.74
N ASP A 131 -23.54 20.53 16.33
CA ASP A 131 -23.95 21.26 15.16
C ASP A 131 -24.15 20.17 14.12
N HIS A 132 -25.30 20.20 13.45
CA HIS A 132 -25.62 19.28 12.39
C HIS A 132 -24.61 19.38 11.21
N HIS A 133 -23.41 19.95 11.38
CA HIS A 133 -22.27 19.82 10.49
C HIS A 133 -21.87 18.37 10.19
N SER A 134 -22.17 17.40 11.07
CA SER A 134 -22.07 15.97 10.72
C SER A 134 -23.04 15.54 9.60
N SER A 135 -24.09 16.32 9.32
CA SER A 135 -25.07 16.03 8.25
C SER A 135 -24.71 16.62 6.88
N ARG A 136 -23.57 17.31 6.75
CA ARG A 136 -23.02 17.75 5.45
C ARG A 136 -21.67 17.11 5.13
N MET A 137 -21.33 15.99 5.75
CA MET A 137 -20.19 15.21 5.28
C MET A 137 -20.58 14.62 3.94
N ALA A 138 -19.88 15.02 2.88
CA ALA A 138 -20.10 14.50 1.55
C ALA A 138 -20.14 12.96 1.60
N LEU A 139 -21.13 12.37 0.93
CA LEU A 139 -21.23 10.92 0.85
C LEU A 139 -19.94 10.38 0.22
N PRO A 140 -19.36 9.32 0.81
CA PRO A 140 -18.16 8.74 0.24
C PRO A 140 -18.43 8.21 -1.16
N GLY A 141 -17.54 8.51 -2.11
CA GLY A 141 -17.75 8.15 -3.50
C GLY A 141 -16.82 8.87 -4.47
N PRO A 142 -16.95 8.58 -5.78
CA PRO A 142 -16.19 9.27 -6.81
C PRO A 142 -16.37 10.79 -6.73
N THR A 143 -15.30 11.55 -6.91
CA THR A 143 -15.38 13.02 -6.98
C THR A 143 -16.09 13.47 -8.26
N SER A 144 -16.50 14.75 -8.32
CA SER A 144 -16.98 15.35 -9.57
C SER A 144 -15.95 15.27 -10.69
N TYR A 145 -14.66 15.37 -10.36
CA TYR A 145 -13.56 15.16 -11.30
C TYR A 145 -13.57 13.72 -11.86
N ALA A 146 -13.66 12.72 -10.99
CA ALA A 146 -13.73 11.32 -11.41
C ALA A 146 -14.95 11.06 -12.30
N MET A 147 -16.13 11.57 -11.92
CA MET A 147 -17.35 11.42 -12.73
C MET A 147 -17.23 12.10 -14.10
N GLN A 148 -16.58 13.26 -14.16
CA GLN A 148 -16.34 13.96 -15.43
C GLN A 148 -15.37 13.18 -16.34
N CYS A 149 -14.32 12.59 -15.79
CA CYS A 149 -13.34 11.82 -16.56
C CYS A 149 -13.88 10.45 -17.01
N LEU A 150 -14.76 9.84 -16.22
CA LEU A 150 -15.26 8.48 -16.44
C LEU A 150 -16.58 8.42 -17.25
N GLY A 151 -17.36 9.49 -17.25
CA GLY A 151 -18.69 9.51 -17.89
C GLY A 151 -19.71 8.62 -17.18
N ASP A 152 -20.82 8.34 -17.87
CA ASP A 152 -21.99 7.67 -17.29
C ASP A 152 -21.85 6.14 -17.19
N SER A 153 -20.91 5.54 -17.92
CA SER A 153 -20.74 4.08 -17.98
C SER A 153 -19.28 3.68 -18.16
N PRO A 154 -18.43 3.93 -17.15
CA PRO A 154 -17.03 3.55 -17.21
C PRO A 154 -16.85 2.05 -17.12
N THR A 155 -15.91 1.52 -17.91
CA THR A 155 -15.40 0.17 -17.74
C THR A 155 -14.41 0.10 -16.56
N GLU A 156 -14.12 -1.11 -16.08
CA GLU A 156 -13.10 -1.32 -15.06
C GLU A 156 -11.71 -0.83 -15.53
N LEU A 157 -11.43 -0.90 -16.83
CA LEU A 157 -10.18 -0.41 -17.42
C LEU A 157 -10.12 1.12 -17.41
N ASP A 158 -11.24 1.81 -17.67
CA ASP A 158 -11.31 3.27 -17.60
C ASP A 158 -11.00 3.76 -16.19
N VAL A 159 -11.55 3.08 -15.18
CA VAL A 159 -11.27 3.35 -13.76
C VAL A 159 -9.79 3.08 -13.44
N TRP A 160 -9.25 1.94 -13.87
CA TRP A 160 -7.83 1.61 -13.67
C TRP A 160 -6.89 2.67 -14.26
N ASN A 161 -7.20 3.15 -15.46
CA ASN A 161 -6.42 4.16 -16.16
C ASN A 161 -6.46 5.53 -15.46
N GLN A 162 -7.38 5.78 -14.53
CA GLN A 162 -7.32 7.00 -13.72
C GLN A 162 -6.30 6.92 -12.59
N PHE A 163 -6.02 5.72 -12.07
CA PHE A 163 -4.99 5.54 -11.04
C PHE A 163 -3.59 5.55 -11.66
N LEU A 164 -3.41 4.78 -12.73
CA LEU A 164 -2.18 4.72 -13.51
C LEU A 164 -2.40 5.45 -14.83
N ASP A 165 -2.30 6.77 -14.79
CA ASP A 165 -2.61 7.65 -15.92
C ASP A 165 -1.61 7.51 -17.09
N SER A 166 -1.95 8.14 -18.22
CA SER A 166 -1.12 8.10 -19.42
C SER A 166 0.27 8.74 -19.23
N GLY A 167 0.39 9.73 -18.35
CA GLY A 167 1.67 10.36 -18.00
C GLY A 167 2.58 9.41 -17.23
N MET A 168 2.03 8.73 -16.22
CA MET A 168 2.70 7.68 -15.46
C MET A 168 3.14 6.53 -16.40
N MET A 169 2.25 6.06 -17.26
CA MET A 169 2.56 5.01 -18.23
C MET A 169 3.68 5.42 -19.19
N SER A 170 3.64 6.66 -19.68
CA SER A 170 4.67 7.22 -20.55
C SER A 170 6.03 7.29 -19.86
N GLU A 171 6.06 7.66 -18.59
CA GLU A 171 7.31 7.79 -17.83
C GLU A 171 7.95 6.43 -17.56
N ILE A 172 7.14 5.44 -17.16
CA ILE A 172 7.59 4.04 -17.00
C ILE A 172 8.15 3.53 -18.33
N LEU A 173 7.41 3.75 -19.42
CA LEU A 173 7.78 3.29 -20.75
C LEU A 173 9.11 3.91 -21.20
N ARG A 174 9.23 5.23 -21.10
CA ARG A 174 10.42 6.00 -21.47
C ARG A 174 11.67 5.48 -20.77
N HIS A 175 11.63 5.38 -19.45
CA HIS A 175 12.78 4.95 -18.67
C HIS A 175 13.14 3.49 -18.84
N THR A 176 12.13 2.64 -19.03
CA THR A 176 12.33 1.23 -19.34
C THR A 176 12.98 1.07 -20.72
N ASN A 177 12.56 1.83 -21.73
CA ASN A 177 13.15 1.80 -23.08
C ASN A 177 14.59 2.30 -23.13
N ILE A 178 14.92 3.36 -22.37
CA ILE A 178 16.30 3.81 -22.19
C ILE A 178 17.15 2.66 -21.65
N HIS A 179 16.69 2.00 -20.58
CA HIS A 179 17.44 0.91 -19.97
C HIS A 179 17.54 -0.34 -20.86
N LEU A 180 16.48 -0.68 -21.60
CA LEU A 180 16.50 -1.76 -22.59
C LEU A 180 17.56 -1.50 -23.68
N SER A 181 17.62 -0.26 -24.17
CA SER A 181 18.58 0.15 -25.21
C SER A 181 20.02 0.07 -24.71
N GLU A 182 20.28 0.54 -23.49
CA GLU A 182 21.59 0.43 -22.84
C GLU A 182 22.01 -1.03 -22.63
N THR A 183 21.08 -1.87 -22.18
CA THR A 183 21.32 -3.29 -21.94
C THR A 183 21.60 -4.01 -23.25
N ARG A 184 20.84 -3.70 -24.31
CA ARG A 184 21.02 -4.27 -25.65
C ARG A 184 22.42 -3.98 -26.20
N ARG A 185 22.91 -2.75 -26.04
CA ARG A 185 24.26 -2.35 -26.48
C ARG A 185 25.38 -3.14 -25.78
N LYS A 186 25.14 -3.61 -24.56
CA LYS A 186 26.10 -4.39 -23.76
C LYS A 186 25.90 -5.90 -23.88
N ALA A 187 24.85 -6.35 -24.55
CA ALA A 187 24.47 -7.76 -24.60
C ALA A 187 25.16 -8.50 -25.76
N SER A 188 25.44 -9.78 -25.55
CA SER A 188 25.80 -10.69 -26.64
C SER A 188 24.63 -10.86 -27.62
N VAL A 189 24.93 -11.10 -28.90
CA VAL A 189 23.96 -11.19 -30.01
C VAL A 189 22.74 -12.08 -29.67
N SER A 190 22.96 -13.21 -28.99
CA SER A 190 21.90 -14.16 -28.60
C SER A 190 20.85 -13.63 -27.62
N LYS A 191 21.16 -12.58 -26.85
CA LYS A 191 20.22 -11.97 -25.88
C LYS A 191 19.46 -10.78 -26.45
N VAL A 192 19.79 -10.32 -27.66
CA VAL A 192 19.26 -9.08 -28.25
C VAL A 192 17.78 -9.16 -28.61
N ARG A 193 17.28 -10.32 -29.10
CA ARG A 193 15.89 -10.48 -29.61
C ARG A 193 14.82 -10.07 -28.61
N ASN A 194 15.04 -10.36 -27.31
CA ASN A 194 14.08 -10.06 -26.24
C ASN A 194 14.27 -8.66 -25.62
N LEU A 195 15.28 -7.91 -26.04
CA LEU A 195 15.59 -6.56 -25.56
C LEU A 195 15.10 -5.46 -26.51
N HIS A 196 14.21 -5.79 -27.45
CA HIS A 196 13.57 -4.82 -28.34
C HIS A 196 12.75 -3.79 -27.55
N GLU A 197 12.50 -2.64 -28.15
CA GLU A 197 11.79 -1.52 -27.52
C GLU A 197 10.38 -1.95 -27.08
N MET A 198 9.92 -1.40 -25.96
CA MET A 198 8.59 -1.61 -25.43
C MET A 198 7.63 -0.57 -25.98
N SER A 199 6.41 -0.98 -26.30
CA SER A 199 5.28 -0.08 -26.56
C SER A 199 4.35 -0.04 -25.35
N GLU A 200 3.47 0.96 -25.29
CA GLU A 200 2.49 1.06 -24.21
C GLU A 200 1.60 -0.19 -24.12
N ASN A 201 1.16 -0.74 -25.24
CA ASN A 201 0.37 -1.99 -25.28
C ASN A 201 1.12 -3.17 -24.64
N LYS A 202 2.44 -3.29 -24.89
CA LYS A 202 3.27 -4.34 -24.28
C LYS A 202 3.47 -4.12 -22.77
N LEU A 203 3.57 -2.87 -22.33
CA LEU A 203 3.62 -2.52 -20.90
C LEU A 203 2.29 -2.86 -20.20
N ARG A 204 1.16 -2.52 -20.82
CA ARG A 204 -0.18 -2.87 -20.33
C ARG A 204 -0.38 -4.38 -20.26
N ALA A 205 0.04 -5.11 -21.29
CA ALA A 205 0.02 -6.57 -21.29
C ALA A 205 0.88 -7.14 -20.15
N PHE A 206 2.06 -6.58 -19.89
CA PHE A 206 2.93 -6.99 -18.79
C PHE A 206 2.25 -6.77 -17.42
N ILE A 207 1.62 -5.61 -17.21
CA ILE A 207 0.84 -5.33 -16.00
C ILE A 207 -0.34 -6.30 -15.88
N GLY A 208 -1.03 -6.59 -16.98
CA GLY A 208 -2.11 -7.59 -17.03
C GLY A 208 -1.64 -8.98 -16.58
N VAL A 209 -0.45 -9.42 -16.99
CA VAL A 209 0.16 -10.67 -16.50
C VAL A 209 0.38 -10.64 -14.99
N LEU A 210 0.83 -9.52 -14.42
CA LEU A 210 1.00 -9.38 -12.95
C LEU A 210 -0.34 -9.40 -12.20
N LEU A 211 -1.40 -8.85 -12.77
CA LEU A 211 -2.74 -8.95 -12.21
C LEU A 211 -3.25 -10.39 -12.25
N LEU A 212 -3.01 -11.10 -13.36
CA LEU A 212 -3.34 -12.52 -13.50
C LEU A 212 -2.63 -13.40 -12.47
N THR A 213 -1.35 -13.15 -12.13
CA THR A 213 -0.69 -13.93 -11.06
C THR A 213 -1.40 -13.77 -9.73
N SER A 214 -1.96 -12.59 -9.47
CA SER A 214 -2.71 -12.32 -8.24
C SER A 214 -4.06 -13.03 -8.24
N ILE A 215 -4.79 -13.01 -9.36
CA ILE A 215 -6.07 -13.72 -9.53
C ILE A 215 -5.88 -15.23 -9.32
N TYR A 216 -4.84 -15.82 -9.91
CA TYR A 216 -4.51 -17.23 -9.73
C TYR A 216 -3.82 -17.54 -8.38
N LYS A 217 -3.64 -16.56 -7.49
CA LYS A 217 -2.89 -16.67 -6.22
C LYS A 217 -1.49 -17.28 -6.41
N SER A 218 -0.88 -17.08 -7.57
CA SER A 218 0.37 -17.68 -8.02
C SER A 218 1.58 -16.76 -7.86
N ASN A 219 1.47 -15.75 -6.98
CA ASN A 219 2.51 -14.74 -6.73
C ASN A 219 3.84 -15.31 -6.19
N ARG A 220 3.82 -16.55 -5.68
CA ARG A 220 5.01 -17.29 -5.21
C ARG A 220 5.40 -18.44 -6.15
N GLU A 221 4.64 -18.65 -7.22
CA GLU A 221 4.94 -19.68 -8.21
C GLU A 221 6.15 -19.25 -9.05
N SER A 222 6.96 -20.21 -9.49
CA SER A 222 8.06 -19.88 -10.38
C SER A 222 7.53 -19.36 -11.72
N ILE A 223 8.15 -18.31 -12.25
CA ILE A 223 7.79 -17.75 -13.57
C ILE A 223 7.93 -18.83 -14.66
N LYS A 224 8.93 -19.71 -14.55
CA LYS A 224 9.10 -20.83 -15.48
C LYS A 224 7.90 -21.79 -15.50
N SER A 225 7.31 -22.07 -14.33
CA SER A 225 6.12 -22.90 -14.21
C SER A 225 4.91 -22.22 -14.83
N LEU A 226 4.69 -20.94 -14.50
CA LEU A 226 3.59 -20.15 -15.05
C LEU A 226 3.55 -20.15 -16.59
N PHE A 227 4.72 -20.03 -17.21
CA PHE A 227 4.89 -20.01 -18.66
C PHE A 227 5.25 -21.39 -19.26
N ALA A 228 5.18 -22.48 -18.51
CA ALA A 228 5.48 -23.81 -19.03
C ALA A 228 4.46 -24.25 -20.11
N ALA A 229 4.90 -25.11 -21.02
CA ALA A 229 4.03 -25.66 -22.05
C ALA A 229 3.16 -26.82 -21.52
N GLY A 230 2.04 -27.06 -22.18
CA GLY A 230 1.12 -28.16 -21.87
C GLY A 230 0.44 -28.01 -20.50
N TYR A 231 0.14 -29.15 -19.87
CA TYR A 231 -0.60 -29.22 -18.60
C TYR A 231 0.14 -28.63 -17.39
N LYS A 232 1.45 -28.35 -17.51
CA LYS A 232 2.29 -27.87 -16.41
C LYS A 232 2.22 -26.37 -16.21
N GLY A 233 1.87 -25.61 -17.25
CA GLY A 233 1.78 -24.16 -17.17
C GLY A 233 0.38 -23.65 -17.42
N ARG A 234 0.27 -22.33 -17.58
CA ARG A 234 -1.01 -21.65 -17.76
C ARG A 234 -1.07 -21.09 -19.18
N PRO A 235 -1.90 -21.64 -20.09
CA PRO A 235 -1.95 -21.21 -21.49
C PRO A 235 -2.09 -19.69 -21.68
N LEU A 236 -2.92 -19.05 -20.84
CA LEU A 236 -3.18 -17.60 -20.89
C LEU A 236 -1.92 -16.73 -20.73
N PHE A 237 -0.92 -17.18 -19.96
CA PHE A 237 0.31 -16.42 -19.78
C PHE A 237 1.13 -16.37 -21.07
N ARG A 238 1.21 -17.50 -21.77
CA ARG A 238 1.93 -17.65 -23.04
C ARG A 238 1.20 -16.97 -24.20
N SER A 239 -0.13 -16.91 -24.17
CA SER A 239 -0.89 -16.20 -25.21
C SER A 239 -0.73 -14.69 -25.13
N ILE A 240 -0.39 -14.14 -23.96
CA ILE A 240 -0.14 -12.69 -23.79
C ILE A 240 1.29 -12.32 -24.16
N MET A 241 2.29 -13.08 -23.69
CA MET A 241 3.70 -12.86 -24.07
C MET A 241 4.57 -14.09 -23.80
N SER A 242 5.78 -14.10 -24.38
CA SER A 242 6.75 -15.18 -24.12
C SER A 242 7.41 -15.06 -22.73
N TYR A 243 7.81 -16.20 -22.16
CA TYR A 243 8.60 -16.26 -20.92
C TYR A 243 9.85 -15.37 -20.97
N CYS A 244 10.58 -15.44 -22.09
CA CYS A 244 11.81 -14.68 -22.29
C CYS A 244 11.54 -13.18 -22.30
N ARG A 245 10.45 -12.75 -22.95
CA ARG A 245 10.06 -11.34 -22.99
C ARG A 245 9.59 -10.84 -21.61
N PHE A 246 8.75 -11.59 -20.92
CA PHE A 246 8.33 -11.24 -19.56
C PHE A 246 9.53 -11.05 -18.62
N THR A 247 10.50 -11.97 -18.69
CA THR A 247 11.72 -11.90 -17.88
C THR A 247 12.57 -10.67 -18.23
N ALA A 248 12.76 -10.39 -19.52
CA ALA A 248 13.51 -9.22 -19.97
C ALA A 248 12.85 -7.90 -19.51
N ILE A 249 11.52 -7.80 -19.62
CA ILE A 249 10.76 -6.63 -19.15
C ILE A 249 10.88 -6.47 -17.64
N LYS A 250 10.70 -7.55 -16.87
CA LYS A 250 10.81 -7.55 -15.42
C LYS A 250 12.17 -7.04 -14.92
N GLU A 251 13.26 -7.38 -15.60
CA GLU A 251 14.61 -6.92 -15.26
C GLU A 251 14.86 -5.47 -15.69
N ALA A 252 14.23 -5.05 -16.79
CA ALA A 252 14.44 -3.74 -17.38
C ALA A 252 13.55 -2.61 -16.83
N LEU A 253 12.45 -2.93 -16.14
CA LEU A 253 11.47 -1.97 -15.65
C LEU A 253 12.11 -0.85 -14.81
N ARG A 254 11.90 0.42 -15.18
CA ARG A 254 12.38 1.60 -14.46
C ARG A 254 11.24 2.61 -14.28
N PHE A 255 11.34 3.41 -13.23
CA PHE A 255 10.28 4.35 -12.81
C PHE A 255 10.79 5.80 -12.66
N ASP A 256 12.04 6.06 -13.01
CA ASP A 256 12.69 7.37 -12.83
C ASP A 256 13.95 7.51 -13.71
N ASP A 257 14.44 8.74 -13.81
CA ASP A 257 15.65 9.08 -14.54
C ASP A 257 16.91 8.64 -13.78
N ALA A 258 17.59 7.63 -14.32
CA ALA A 258 18.82 7.11 -13.76
C ALA A 258 19.96 8.14 -13.72
N SER A 259 19.98 9.12 -14.63
CA SER A 259 21.04 10.13 -14.72
C SER A 259 21.02 11.10 -13.54
N THR A 260 19.84 11.43 -13.02
CA THR A 260 19.66 12.35 -11.89
C THR A 260 19.53 11.62 -10.55
N ARG A 261 19.36 10.29 -10.57
CA ARG A 261 19.06 9.48 -9.38
C ARG A 261 20.12 9.59 -8.29
N VAL A 262 21.41 9.70 -8.64
CA VAL A 262 22.50 9.79 -7.67
C VAL A 262 22.37 11.05 -6.81
N GLU A 263 22.10 12.19 -7.43
CA GLU A 263 21.89 13.46 -6.72
C GLU A 263 20.59 13.43 -5.93
N ARG A 264 19.49 12.94 -6.54
CA ARG A 264 18.20 12.82 -5.85
C ARG A 264 18.30 11.93 -4.61
N LYS A 265 19.08 10.84 -4.63
CA LYS A 265 19.29 9.93 -3.49
C LYS A 265 19.93 10.55 -2.26
N LYS A 266 20.72 11.62 -2.41
CA LYS A 266 21.25 12.38 -1.26
C LYS A 266 20.12 12.94 -0.40
N THR A 267 18.99 13.18 -1.06
CA THR A 267 17.82 13.80 -0.50
C THR A 267 16.73 12.76 -0.26
N ASP A 268 16.37 12.01 -1.26
CA ASP A 268 15.28 11.05 -1.24
C ASP A 268 15.83 9.62 -1.39
N PRO A 269 15.93 8.85 -0.31
CA PRO A 269 16.38 7.46 -0.38
C PRO A 269 15.53 6.61 -1.35
N ALA A 270 14.24 6.96 -1.53
CA ALA A 270 13.29 6.29 -2.40
C ALA A 270 13.21 6.90 -3.82
N ALA A 271 14.17 7.74 -4.22
CA ALA A 271 14.20 8.44 -5.52
C ALA A 271 13.93 7.56 -6.76
N ALA A 272 14.18 6.26 -6.66
CA ALA A 272 13.91 5.32 -7.75
C ALA A 272 12.40 5.07 -8.02
N ILE A 273 11.50 5.52 -7.14
CA ILE A 273 10.05 5.25 -7.25
C ILE A 273 9.17 6.36 -6.65
N SER A 274 9.72 7.18 -5.75
CA SER A 274 8.98 8.19 -4.97
C SER A 274 8.13 9.12 -5.83
N GLU A 275 8.66 9.64 -6.94
CA GLU A 275 7.94 10.57 -7.83
C GLU A 275 6.69 9.91 -8.45
N LEU A 276 6.86 8.71 -9.02
CA LEU A 276 5.74 7.93 -9.57
C LEU A 276 4.74 7.54 -8.46
N PHE A 277 5.23 7.19 -7.26
CA PHE A 277 4.36 6.87 -6.13
C PHE A 277 3.55 8.10 -5.67
N SER A 278 4.15 9.28 -5.63
CA SER A 278 3.44 10.53 -5.33
C SER A 278 2.37 10.84 -6.38
N GLN A 279 2.63 10.59 -7.66
CA GLN A 279 1.61 10.71 -8.71
C GLN A 279 0.44 9.76 -8.50
N LEU A 280 0.71 8.48 -8.19
CA LEU A 280 -0.34 7.49 -7.86
C LEU A 280 -1.21 7.96 -6.68
N VAL A 281 -0.58 8.45 -5.62
CA VAL A 281 -1.27 8.95 -4.43
C VAL A 281 -2.12 10.18 -4.77
N LEU A 282 -1.59 11.13 -5.54
CA LEU A 282 -2.34 12.31 -5.99
C LEU A 282 -3.56 11.93 -6.84
N ASN A 283 -3.41 10.95 -7.75
CA ASN A 283 -4.53 10.43 -8.51
C ASN A 283 -5.60 9.83 -7.59
N SER A 284 -5.20 9.01 -6.62
CA SER A 284 -6.13 8.44 -5.63
C SER A 284 -6.91 9.51 -4.86
N GLN A 285 -6.23 10.57 -4.39
CA GLN A 285 -6.88 11.69 -3.70
C GLN A 285 -7.89 12.43 -4.57
N ARG A 286 -7.57 12.62 -5.85
CA ARG A 286 -8.43 13.34 -6.80
C ARG A 286 -9.66 12.53 -7.21
N LEU A 287 -9.59 11.20 -7.15
CA LEU A 287 -10.66 10.33 -7.63
C LEU A 287 -11.77 10.08 -6.61
N TYR A 288 -11.50 10.24 -5.32
CA TYR A 288 -12.42 9.82 -4.28
C TYR A 288 -12.65 10.83 -3.16
N THR A 289 -13.91 11.01 -2.80
CA THR A 289 -14.33 11.74 -1.60
C THR A 289 -14.45 10.76 -0.44
N LEU A 290 -13.70 10.99 0.63
CA LEU A 290 -13.73 10.17 1.84
C LEU A 290 -15.07 10.26 2.60
N SER A 291 -15.33 9.28 3.46
CA SER A 291 -16.39 9.28 4.47
C SER A 291 -15.96 10.04 5.73
N GLY A 292 -16.88 10.23 6.68
CA GLY A 292 -16.59 11.03 7.87
C GLY A 292 -15.48 10.49 8.79
N TYR A 293 -15.07 9.23 8.57
CA TYR A 293 -14.12 8.51 9.39
C TYR A 293 -12.99 7.99 8.52
N THR A 294 -11.77 8.24 8.96
CA THR A 294 -10.54 7.83 8.31
C THR A 294 -9.66 7.07 9.28
N THR A 295 -8.78 6.21 8.77
CA THR A 295 -7.82 5.48 9.57
C THR A 295 -6.42 5.76 9.09
N ILE A 296 -5.48 5.99 10.01
CA ILE A 296 -4.05 6.08 9.73
C ILE A 296 -3.34 4.92 10.41
N ASP A 297 -2.63 4.13 9.62
CA ASP A 297 -1.87 2.97 10.10
C ASP A 297 -0.67 2.68 9.16
N GLU A 298 0.23 1.80 9.62
CA GLU A 298 1.36 1.34 8.82
C GLU A 298 1.10 0.00 8.12
N THR A 299 1.48 -0.09 6.85
CA THR A 299 1.55 -1.35 6.10
C THR A 299 2.99 -1.69 5.73
N LEU A 300 3.32 -2.98 5.79
CA LEU A 300 4.66 -3.48 5.50
C LEU A 300 4.64 -4.30 4.21
N LEU A 301 5.31 -3.79 3.18
CA LEU A 301 5.52 -4.48 1.92
C LEU A 301 6.70 -5.46 2.07
N PRO A 302 6.47 -6.79 2.03
CA PRO A 302 7.52 -7.77 2.29
C PRO A 302 8.68 -7.64 1.29
N PHE A 303 9.88 -7.35 1.80
CA PHE A 303 11.06 -7.16 0.98
C PHE A 303 12.32 -7.49 1.77
N ARG A 304 13.18 -8.35 1.18
CA ARG A 304 14.46 -8.78 1.78
C ARG A 304 15.69 -8.30 1.01
N GLY A 305 15.51 -7.62 -0.12
CA GLY A 305 16.63 -7.06 -0.87
C GLY A 305 17.33 -5.93 -0.11
N ARG A 306 18.42 -5.43 -0.71
CA ARG A 306 19.19 -4.32 -0.15
C ARG A 306 18.53 -3.00 -0.50
N VAL A 307 18.05 -2.29 0.50
CA VAL A 307 17.53 -0.93 0.39
C VAL A 307 17.81 -0.21 1.72
N ALA A 308 18.15 1.08 1.65
CA ALA A 308 18.63 1.84 2.81
C ALA A 308 17.58 1.97 3.93
N PHE A 309 16.29 1.89 3.59
CA PHE A 309 15.16 2.13 4.48
C PHE A 309 14.30 0.87 4.71
N ARG A 310 14.94 -0.30 4.69
CA ARG A 310 14.27 -1.56 5.03
C ARG A 310 13.96 -1.57 6.54
N ALA A 311 12.69 -1.77 6.89
CA ALA A 311 12.25 -1.88 8.28
C ALA A 311 12.19 -3.34 8.74
N TYR A 312 12.38 -3.55 10.05
CA TYR A 312 12.11 -4.80 10.74
C TYR A 312 10.92 -4.64 11.68
N MET A 313 9.90 -5.50 11.53
CA MET A 313 8.71 -5.53 12.38
C MET A 313 8.48 -6.97 12.87
N PRO A 314 8.94 -7.33 14.08
CA PRO A 314 8.94 -8.72 14.55
C PRO A 314 7.54 -9.34 14.64
N ASN A 315 6.53 -8.50 14.86
CA ASN A 315 5.15 -8.89 15.09
C ASN A 315 4.28 -8.95 13.81
N LYS A 316 4.84 -8.63 12.62
CA LYS A 316 4.12 -8.77 11.35
C LYS A 316 4.51 -10.12 10.70
N PRO A 317 3.62 -10.78 9.92
CA PRO A 317 3.89 -12.08 9.31
C PRO A 317 5.15 -12.09 8.44
N ALA A 318 5.35 -11.02 7.65
CA ALA A 318 6.64 -10.72 7.06
C ALA A 318 7.40 -9.81 8.02
N LYS A 319 8.57 -10.25 8.50
CA LYS A 319 9.33 -9.47 9.47
C LYS A 319 10.14 -8.33 8.86
N PHE A 320 10.45 -8.40 7.56
CA PHE A 320 11.29 -7.43 6.86
C PHE A 320 10.56 -6.88 5.64
N GLY A 321 10.65 -5.56 5.44
CA GLY A 321 10.00 -4.93 4.30
C GLY A 321 10.23 -3.44 4.17
N ILE A 322 9.55 -2.85 3.19
CA ILE A 322 9.42 -1.41 3.02
C ILE A 322 8.13 -1.00 3.72
N THR A 323 8.19 -0.01 4.60
CA THR A 323 7.00 0.46 5.34
C THR A 323 6.35 1.61 4.58
N LEU A 324 5.03 1.57 4.45
CA LEU A 324 4.22 2.71 4.02
C LEU A 324 3.36 3.14 5.20
N MET A 325 3.27 4.44 5.44
CA MET A 325 2.18 4.99 6.24
C MET A 325 1.01 5.28 5.31
N VAL A 326 -0.20 4.92 5.72
CA VAL A 326 -1.38 4.97 4.86
C VAL A 326 -2.54 5.62 5.59
N LEU A 327 -3.22 6.54 4.91
CA LEU A 327 -4.53 7.06 5.27
C LEU A 327 -5.59 6.39 4.39
N THR A 328 -6.55 5.72 5.02
CA THR A 328 -7.66 5.06 4.34
C THR A 328 -9.01 5.60 4.79
N ASP A 329 -10.03 5.44 3.94
CA ASP A 329 -11.41 5.59 4.35
C ASP A 329 -11.82 4.45 5.29
N SER A 330 -12.37 4.74 6.46
CA SER A 330 -12.77 3.68 7.41
C SER A 330 -14.02 2.92 6.95
N ARG A 331 -14.86 3.50 6.09
CA ARG A 331 -16.10 2.87 5.63
C ARG A 331 -15.89 1.98 4.42
N THR A 332 -15.04 2.40 3.48
CA THR A 332 -14.84 1.69 2.20
C THR A 332 -13.46 1.08 2.05
N SER A 333 -12.55 1.28 3.02
CA SER A 333 -11.15 0.86 2.93
C SER A 333 -10.39 1.48 1.76
N TYR A 334 -10.87 2.60 1.21
CA TYR A 334 -10.25 3.27 0.07
C TYR A 334 -8.88 3.83 0.45
N PHE A 335 -7.84 3.47 -0.29
CA PHE A 335 -6.49 4.01 -0.16
C PHE A 335 -6.45 5.47 -0.62
N PHE A 336 -6.33 6.42 0.30
CA PHE A 336 -6.47 7.83 -0.05
C PHE A 336 -5.14 8.57 -0.07
N ASN A 337 -4.34 8.47 0.99
CA ASN A 337 -3.03 9.11 1.07
C ASN A 337 -1.99 8.14 1.61
N SER A 338 -0.73 8.30 1.22
CA SER A 338 0.35 7.45 1.73
C SER A 338 1.73 8.06 1.50
N ASP A 339 2.65 7.74 2.40
CA ASP A 339 4.06 8.10 2.31
C ASP A 339 4.96 6.87 2.52
N ILE A 340 6.06 6.82 1.77
CA ILE A 340 7.11 5.81 1.92
C ILE A 340 7.97 6.15 3.12
N CYS A 341 8.05 5.26 4.10
CA CYS A 341 8.93 5.44 5.25
C CYS A 341 10.39 5.20 4.84
N THR A 342 11.15 6.28 4.69
CA THR A 342 12.57 6.22 4.30
C THR A 342 13.55 6.34 5.48
N GLY A 343 13.07 6.42 6.72
CA GLY A 343 13.91 6.54 7.91
C GLY A 343 14.31 7.99 8.22
N ILE A 344 15.55 8.22 8.66
CA ILE A 344 16.03 9.55 9.13
C ILE A 344 15.78 10.62 8.05
N GLY A 345 14.84 11.53 8.30
CA GLY A 345 14.49 12.62 7.39
C GLY A 345 13.36 12.32 6.40
N SER A 346 12.65 11.19 6.53
CA SER A 346 11.40 10.90 5.80
C SER A 346 10.27 11.91 6.04
N ASP A 347 10.49 12.75 7.03
CA ASP A 347 9.63 13.69 7.70
C ASP A 347 10.32 15.06 7.81
N GLY A 348 11.40 15.34 7.07
CA GLY A 348 12.26 16.49 7.38
C GLY A 348 12.26 17.68 6.42
N ARG A 349 11.91 17.51 5.13
CA ARG A 349 12.23 18.53 4.11
C ARG A 349 11.07 19.42 3.71
N THR A 350 9.88 18.86 3.58
CA THR A 350 8.64 19.58 3.23
C THR A 350 7.82 19.98 4.46
N LEU A 351 8.25 19.58 5.66
CA LEU A 351 7.63 20.06 6.89
C LEU A 351 7.93 21.52 7.13
N THR A 352 6.88 22.23 7.52
CA THR A 352 6.98 23.57 8.05
C THR A 352 7.74 23.55 9.39
N PRO A 353 8.44 24.65 9.75
CA PRO A 353 9.28 24.69 10.94
C PRO A 353 8.56 24.24 12.23
N ASP A 354 7.28 24.57 12.38
CA ASP A 354 6.43 24.17 13.51
C ASP A 354 6.26 22.64 13.61
N VAL A 355 6.10 21.95 12.49
CA VAL A 355 5.91 20.49 12.51
C VAL A 355 7.22 19.76 12.76
N ARG A 356 8.36 20.33 12.35
CA ARG A 356 9.69 19.72 12.57
C ARG A 356 10.09 19.59 14.04
N GLU A 357 9.53 20.42 14.91
CA GLU A 357 9.79 20.38 16.36
C GLU A 357 8.96 19.30 17.07
N LEU A 358 7.94 18.74 16.40
CA LEU A 358 7.07 17.73 16.97
C LEU A 358 7.73 16.34 16.93
N SER A 359 7.19 15.39 17.69
CA SER A 359 7.66 14.00 17.61
C SER A 359 7.35 13.34 16.27
N VAL A 360 8.21 12.43 15.80
CA VAL A 360 8.05 11.67 14.53
C VAL A 360 6.64 11.10 14.32
N PRO A 361 5.96 10.48 15.32
CA PRO A 361 4.58 10.01 15.13
C PRO A 361 3.59 11.13 14.79
N ILE A 362 3.76 12.31 15.40
CA ILE A 362 2.91 13.49 15.14
C ILE A 362 3.23 14.08 13.77
N GLN A 363 4.51 14.13 13.39
CA GLN A 363 4.94 14.55 12.05
C GLN A 363 4.27 13.71 10.95
N ALA A 364 4.33 12.38 11.09
CA ALA A 364 3.68 11.44 10.17
C ALA A 364 2.15 11.64 10.13
N LEU A 365 1.52 11.76 11.29
CA LEU A 365 0.08 11.98 11.42
C LEU A 365 -0.38 13.26 10.70
N ILE A 366 0.30 14.38 10.94
CA ILE A 366 -0.02 15.68 10.33
C ILE A 366 0.23 15.65 8.82
N THR A 367 1.32 15.01 8.38
CA THR A 367 1.68 14.93 6.95
C THR A 367 0.62 14.16 6.17
N LEU A 368 0.21 13.00 6.67
CA LEU A 368 -0.82 12.17 6.02
C LEU A 368 -2.20 12.82 6.06
N ALA A 369 -2.53 13.51 7.15
CA ALA A 369 -3.81 14.18 7.34
C ALA A 369 -3.93 15.50 6.56
N LYS A 370 -2.81 16.07 6.07
CA LYS A 370 -2.79 17.37 5.39
C LYS A 370 -3.87 17.55 4.31
N PRO A 371 -4.16 16.57 3.42
CA PRO A 371 -5.18 16.74 2.39
C PRO A 371 -6.62 16.79 2.92
N ILE A 372 -6.84 16.42 4.18
CA ILE A 372 -8.17 16.44 4.83
C ILE A 372 -8.28 17.50 5.92
N ASN A 373 -7.31 18.40 6.07
CA ASN A 373 -7.40 19.49 7.03
C ASN A 373 -8.68 20.31 6.81
N HIS A 374 -9.29 20.76 7.91
CA HIS A 374 -10.52 21.53 7.97
C HIS A 374 -11.77 20.83 7.42
N SER A 375 -11.70 19.51 7.19
CA SER A 375 -12.86 18.71 6.76
C SER A 375 -13.77 18.27 7.91
N ASN A 376 -13.37 18.49 9.17
CA ASN A 376 -14.05 17.99 10.36
C ASN A 376 -14.18 16.45 10.41
N ARG A 377 -13.34 15.73 9.65
CA ARG A 377 -13.27 14.28 9.69
C ARG A 377 -12.63 13.78 10.98
N ASN A 378 -12.99 12.55 11.34
CA ASN A 378 -12.34 11.82 12.41
C ASN A 378 -11.20 10.96 11.86
N ILE A 379 -10.07 10.98 12.56
CA ILE A 379 -8.95 10.07 12.34
C ILE A 379 -8.93 9.05 13.47
N THR A 380 -8.95 7.77 13.11
CA THR A 380 -8.60 6.67 14.00
C THR A 380 -7.15 6.26 13.73
N ALA A 381 -6.32 6.10 14.77
CA ALA A 381 -4.95 5.61 14.56
C ALA A 381 -4.46 4.75 15.73
N GLY A 382 -3.40 3.98 15.46
CA GLY A 382 -2.73 3.13 16.43
C GLY A 382 -2.06 3.89 17.59
N ASP A 383 -1.63 3.12 18.58
CA ASP A 383 -1.11 3.66 19.84
C ASP A 383 0.24 4.39 19.73
N TRP A 384 0.97 4.14 18.64
CA TRP A 384 2.22 4.80 18.32
C TRP A 384 2.01 6.29 18.03
N PHE A 385 0.88 6.65 17.41
CA PHE A 385 0.50 8.02 17.08
C PHE A 385 -0.13 8.77 18.26
N SER A 386 -0.69 8.04 19.24
CA SER A 386 -1.52 8.63 20.30
C SER A 386 -0.72 9.44 21.32
N SER A 387 -1.09 10.72 21.45
CA SER A 387 -0.68 11.62 22.53
C SER A 387 -1.66 12.79 22.64
N MET A 388 -1.70 13.48 23.77
CA MET A 388 -2.52 14.69 23.91
C MET A 388 -2.09 15.79 22.93
N GLU A 389 -0.79 15.92 22.69
CA GLU A 389 -0.23 16.85 21.71
C GLU A 389 -0.74 16.55 20.30
N ALA A 390 -0.75 15.27 19.88
CA ALA A 390 -1.33 14.85 18.60
C ALA A 390 -2.80 15.27 18.45
N VAL A 391 -3.60 15.07 19.50
CA VAL A 391 -5.02 15.45 19.51
C VAL A 391 -5.19 16.96 19.36
N MET A 392 -4.36 17.74 20.05
CA MET A 392 -4.40 19.21 19.98
C MET A 392 -3.97 19.71 18.59
N GLU A 393 -2.90 19.15 18.02
CA GLU A 393 -2.43 19.49 16.67
C GLU A 393 -3.46 19.15 15.58
N LEU A 394 -4.17 18.03 15.70
CA LEU A 394 -5.25 17.70 14.77
C LEU A 394 -6.46 18.63 14.97
N ARG A 395 -6.78 19.00 16.22
CA ARG A 395 -7.89 19.90 16.52
C ARG A 395 -7.70 21.29 15.92
N THR A 396 -6.49 21.86 16.00
CA THR A 396 -6.18 23.15 15.35
C THR A 396 -6.32 23.08 13.83
N ARG A 397 -6.18 21.89 13.25
CA ARG A 397 -6.37 21.58 11.82
C ARG A 397 -7.78 21.15 11.47
N GLY A 398 -8.77 21.33 12.37
CA GLY A 398 -10.17 21.00 12.12
C GLY A 398 -10.42 19.51 11.91
N LEU A 399 -9.69 18.67 12.66
CA LEU A 399 -9.82 17.22 12.66
C LEU A 399 -10.06 16.72 14.09
N THR A 400 -10.72 15.57 14.20
CA THR A 400 -10.91 14.87 15.49
C THR A 400 -10.11 13.57 15.50
N TYR A 401 -9.80 13.04 16.68
CA TYR A 401 -8.93 11.88 16.83
C TYR A 401 -9.52 10.85 17.79
N VAL A 402 -9.39 9.58 17.43
CA VAL A 402 -9.64 8.42 18.27
C VAL A 402 -8.42 7.49 18.17
N GLY A 403 -7.95 6.96 19.29
CA GLY A 403 -6.80 6.07 19.28
C GLY A 403 -6.56 5.43 20.63
N GLY A 404 -5.83 4.31 20.62
CA GLY A 404 -5.41 3.64 21.85
C GLY A 404 -4.26 4.40 22.50
N MET A 405 -4.34 4.72 23.79
CA MET A 405 -3.23 5.36 24.49
C MET A 405 -2.41 4.33 25.28
N ARG A 406 -1.09 4.28 25.06
CA ARG A 406 -0.20 3.38 25.81
C ARG A 406 -0.20 3.72 27.30
N LYS A 407 -0.23 2.69 28.15
CA LYS A 407 -0.27 2.81 29.63
C LYS A 407 0.89 3.62 30.22
N ASN A 408 2.04 3.67 29.55
CA ASN A 408 3.22 4.40 30.00
C ASN A 408 3.19 5.91 29.71
N LYS A 409 2.16 6.42 29.01
CA LYS A 409 2.01 7.83 28.69
C LYS A 409 1.81 8.67 29.94
N ARG A 410 2.55 9.77 30.06
CA ARG A 410 2.49 10.70 31.21
C ARG A 410 1.16 11.46 31.27
N GLU A 411 0.41 11.45 30.17
CA GLU A 411 -0.91 12.01 29.96
C GLU A 411 -2.01 11.18 30.64
N LEU A 412 -1.73 9.91 31.01
CA LEU A 412 -2.67 9.05 31.72
C LEU A 412 -2.54 9.21 33.26
N PRO A 413 -3.67 9.39 33.98
CA PRO A 413 -3.69 9.29 35.43
C PRO A 413 -3.28 7.90 35.91
N PRO A 414 -2.51 7.78 37.02
CA PRO A 414 -2.13 6.49 37.58
C PRO A 414 -3.33 5.57 37.90
N ASN A 415 -4.49 6.17 38.23
CA ASN A 415 -5.72 5.44 38.51
C ASN A 415 -6.24 4.64 37.30
N PHE A 416 -5.87 5.01 36.07
CA PHE A 416 -6.32 4.34 34.84
C PHE A 416 -5.38 3.22 34.39
N THR A 417 -4.22 3.09 35.02
CA THR A 417 -3.20 2.09 34.68
C THR A 417 -3.13 0.96 35.69
N ALA A 418 -3.71 1.13 36.88
CA ALA A 418 -3.84 0.10 37.88
C ALA A 418 -4.76 -1.03 37.38
N LEU A 419 -4.25 -2.27 37.43
CA LEU A 419 -5.10 -3.46 37.29
C LEU A 419 -5.98 -3.52 38.54
N ILE A 420 -7.19 -2.98 38.45
CA ILE A 420 -8.24 -3.38 39.38
C ILE A 420 -8.41 -4.88 39.12
N LYS A 421 -8.08 -5.74 40.08
CA LYS A 421 -8.61 -7.11 40.09
C LYS A 421 -10.12 -6.91 39.99
N ARG A 422 -10.70 -7.17 38.81
CA ARG A 422 -12.15 -7.25 38.69
C ARG A 422 -12.51 -8.41 39.59
N ASP A 423 -13.00 -8.10 40.79
CA ASP A 423 -13.61 -9.11 41.61
C ASP A 423 -14.69 -9.76 40.74
N HIS A 424 -14.56 -11.08 40.55
CA HIS A 424 -15.63 -11.89 40.00
C HIS A 424 -16.79 -11.75 40.98
N ASN A 425 -17.68 -10.79 40.75
CA ASN A 425 -18.96 -10.76 41.42
C ASN A 425 -19.85 -11.80 40.75
N ASP A 426 -20.23 -12.77 41.58
CA ASP A 426 -21.26 -13.79 41.41
C ASP A 426 -22.60 -13.25 40.87
#